data_AF-A0AA37FVR7-F1
#
_entry.id   AF-A0AA37FVR7-F1
#
_cell.length_a   1.000
_cell.length_b   1.000
_cell.length_c   1.000
_cell.angle_alpha   90.00
_cell.angle_beta   90.00
_cell.angle_gamma   90.00
#
_symmetry.space_group_name_H-M   'P 1'
#
loop_
_entity.id
_entity.type
_entity.pdbx_description
1 polymer ?
#
loop_
_entity_poly.entity_id
_entity_poly.type
_entity_poly.pdbx_seq_one_letter_code
_entity_poly.pdbx_strand_id
1 'polypeptide(L)'
;MNTTNRIVEALNQAEPHELLSAFVVRFNDLTGQLDEVSQERDELSIQTAAQHTQILDLQARIADIEQENESCREAARKAEKIGNDSIALQTEKARLQEQLAQLQQVLASYGGVAGLRKLKEQVKRLQDSGSEKDARISQLERDNSKARHDLTTAQRRTIEAHTKIDLLQRQLAHDTGSGLYHNGEHHLIIWPQKTKFQRPDGSTFEARSLLYMHQSGRGGLFTYSEEGGTVFAASPKPGLKPSKEVQEFAHNWLFKVNALQDGVVHETDMVPVDFNGYASQQAA
;
A
#
# COMPACT_ATOMS: atom_id res chain seq x y z
N MET A 1 -13.83 8.55 -151.85
CA MET A 1 -15.27 8.57 -151.53
C MET A 1 -15.43 8.26 -150.06
N ASN A 2 -15.94 9.22 -149.29
CA ASN A 2 -16.08 9.16 -147.82
C ASN A 2 -17.02 8.01 -147.45
N THR A 3 -16.78 7.28 -146.35
CA THR A 3 -17.63 6.14 -145.94
C THR A 3 -19.09 6.56 -145.79
N THR A 4 -19.31 7.80 -145.34
CA THR A 4 -20.61 8.49 -145.31
C THR A 4 -21.21 8.68 -146.71
N ASN A 5 -20.42 9.05 -147.72
CA ASN A 5 -20.90 9.19 -149.11
C ASN A 5 -21.27 7.83 -149.74
N ARG A 6 -20.53 6.75 -149.42
CA ARG A 6 -20.87 5.40 -149.89
C ARG A 6 -22.14 4.85 -149.24
N ILE A 7 -22.35 5.15 -147.95
CA ILE A 7 -23.60 4.81 -147.26
C ILE A 7 -24.75 5.63 -147.84
N VAL A 8 -24.55 6.92 -148.11
CA VAL A 8 -25.58 7.79 -148.73
C VAL A 8 -25.92 7.39 -150.18
N GLU A 9 -24.93 6.99 -150.99
CA GLU A 9 -25.18 6.44 -152.34
C GLU A 9 -25.91 5.09 -152.30
N ALA A 10 -25.53 4.20 -151.37
CA ALA A 10 -26.22 2.93 -151.16
C ALA A 10 -27.66 3.11 -150.62
N LEU A 11 -27.89 4.14 -149.79
CA LEU A 11 -29.22 4.53 -149.33
C LEU A 11 -30.07 5.14 -150.49
N ASN A 12 -29.47 5.92 -151.39
CA ASN A 12 -30.18 6.49 -152.55
C ASN A 12 -30.52 5.47 -153.65
N GLN A 13 -29.82 4.33 -153.69
CA GLN A 13 -30.04 3.25 -154.67
C GLN A 13 -30.84 2.09 -154.09
N ALA A 14 -30.91 1.96 -152.77
CA ALA A 14 -31.77 0.99 -152.11
C ALA A 14 -33.23 1.38 -152.32
N GLU A 15 -34.07 0.39 -152.60
CA GLU A 15 -35.49 0.63 -152.72
C GLU A 15 -36.03 1.18 -151.37
N PRO A 16 -36.88 2.23 -151.37
CA PRO A 16 -37.35 2.87 -150.14
C PRO A 16 -37.95 1.91 -149.10
N HIS A 17 -38.51 0.79 -149.56
CA HIS A 17 -39.07 -0.24 -148.70
C HIS A 17 -38.00 -1.06 -147.95
N GLU A 18 -36.82 -1.30 -148.54
CA GLU A 18 -35.71 -2.03 -147.90
C GLU A 18 -35.06 -1.21 -146.79
N LEU A 19 -34.89 0.09 -147.02
CA LEU A 19 -34.36 1.01 -146.01
C LEU A 19 -35.30 1.19 -144.83
N LEU A 20 -36.60 1.34 -145.12
CA LEU A 20 -37.61 1.41 -144.09
C LEU A 20 -37.62 0.11 -143.26
N SER A 21 -37.50 -1.05 -143.91
CA SER A 21 -37.43 -2.34 -143.23
C SER A 21 -36.19 -2.45 -142.32
N ALA A 22 -34.99 -2.11 -142.82
CA ALA A 22 -33.76 -2.15 -142.03
C ALA A 22 -33.77 -1.16 -140.86
N PHE A 23 -34.33 0.04 -141.05
CA PHE A 23 -34.52 1.02 -139.98
C PHE A 23 -35.49 0.50 -138.92
N VAL A 24 -36.63 -0.05 -139.33
CA VAL A 24 -37.62 -0.62 -138.39
C VAL A 24 -37.00 -1.77 -137.60
N VAL A 25 -36.22 -2.66 -138.24
CA VAL A 25 -35.52 -3.75 -137.54
C VAL A 25 -34.53 -3.20 -136.51
N ARG A 26 -33.69 -2.23 -136.89
CA ARG A 26 -32.69 -1.62 -135.97
C ARG A 26 -33.33 -0.80 -134.86
N PHE A 27 -34.41 -0.09 -135.14
CA PHE A 27 -35.17 0.68 -134.15
C PHE A 27 -35.84 -0.26 -133.14
N ASN A 28 -36.43 -1.36 -133.60
CA ASN A 28 -37.00 -2.39 -132.73
C ASN A 28 -35.92 -3.09 -131.88
N ASP A 29 -34.75 -3.38 -132.45
CA ASP A 29 -33.58 -3.94 -131.74
C ASP A 29 -33.08 -2.98 -130.64
N LEU A 30 -32.91 -1.68 -130.97
CA LEU A 30 -32.51 -0.67 -130.01
C LEU A 30 -33.56 -0.43 -128.92
N THR A 31 -34.85 -0.47 -129.28
CA THR A 31 -35.96 -0.36 -128.32
C THR A 31 -35.95 -1.56 -127.37
N GLY A 32 -35.73 -2.78 -127.89
CA GLY A 32 -35.57 -3.98 -127.07
C GLY A 32 -34.39 -3.88 -126.09
N GLN A 33 -33.24 -3.41 -126.55
CA GLN A 33 -32.06 -3.18 -125.67
C GLN A 33 -32.32 -2.10 -124.61
N LEU A 34 -33.06 -1.04 -124.96
CA LEU A 34 -33.42 0.01 -124.01
C LEU A 34 -34.40 -0.49 -122.95
N ASP A 35 -35.35 -1.35 -123.35
CA ASP A 35 -36.29 -2.01 -122.45
C ASP A 35 -35.55 -2.96 -121.49
N GLU A 36 -34.59 -3.75 -121.99
CA GLU A 36 -33.73 -4.62 -121.17
C GLU A 36 -32.92 -3.83 -120.13
N VAL A 37 -32.23 -2.76 -120.55
CA VAL A 37 -31.46 -1.90 -119.64
C VAL A 37 -32.37 -1.19 -118.62
N SER A 38 -33.57 -0.78 -119.02
CA SER A 38 -34.54 -0.19 -118.09
C SER A 38 -34.99 -1.22 -117.05
N GLN A 39 -35.20 -2.47 -117.46
CA GLN A 39 -35.55 -3.56 -116.55
C GLN A 39 -34.41 -3.86 -115.57
N GLU A 40 -33.17 -3.98 -116.05
CA GLU A 40 -32.00 -4.19 -115.18
C GLU A 40 -31.81 -3.06 -114.16
N ARG A 41 -32.01 -1.80 -114.58
CA ARG A 41 -31.97 -0.65 -113.66
C ARG A 41 -33.01 -0.78 -112.56
N ASP A 42 -34.23 -1.15 -112.90
CA ASP A 42 -35.32 -1.27 -111.94
C ASP A 42 -35.07 -2.42 -110.95
N GLU A 43 -34.56 -3.56 -111.44
CA GLU A 43 -34.13 -4.68 -110.60
C GLU A 43 -33.00 -4.29 -109.64
N LEU A 44 -31.95 -3.60 -110.13
CA LEU A 44 -30.86 -3.10 -109.31
C LEU A 44 -31.34 -2.08 -108.26
N SER A 45 -32.27 -1.20 -108.63
CA SER A 45 -32.87 -0.23 -107.70
C SER A 45 -33.63 -0.92 -106.57
N ILE A 46 -34.43 -1.96 -106.89
CA ILE A 46 -35.14 -2.77 -105.90
C ILE A 46 -34.14 -3.50 -104.98
N GLN A 47 -33.09 -4.10 -105.55
CA GLN A 47 -32.08 -4.81 -104.78
C GLN A 47 -31.32 -3.87 -103.83
N THR A 48 -30.98 -2.68 -104.29
CA THR A 48 -30.27 -1.67 -103.47
C THR A 48 -31.15 -1.20 -102.31
N ALA A 49 -32.44 -0.97 -102.54
CA ALA A 49 -33.39 -0.61 -101.48
C ALA A 49 -33.56 -1.73 -100.44
N ALA A 50 -33.61 -3.00 -100.89
CA ALA A 50 -33.69 -4.16 -100.00
C ALA A 50 -32.42 -4.30 -99.14
N GLN A 51 -31.23 -4.17 -99.74
CA GLN A 51 -29.96 -4.20 -99.01
C GLN A 51 -29.84 -3.05 -98.01
N HIS A 52 -30.27 -1.84 -98.39
CA HIS A 52 -30.25 -0.69 -97.48
C HIS A 52 -31.13 -0.93 -96.25
N THR A 53 -32.33 -1.51 -96.45
CA THR A 53 -33.23 -1.90 -95.36
C THR A 53 -32.58 -2.94 -94.44
N GLN A 54 -31.90 -3.94 -95.03
CA GLN A 54 -31.20 -4.97 -94.27
C GLN A 54 -30.02 -4.41 -93.46
N ILE A 55 -29.27 -3.44 -94.00
CA ILE A 55 -28.19 -2.77 -93.27
C ILE A 55 -28.74 -2.02 -92.05
N LEU A 56 -29.85 -1.30 -92.20
CA LEU A 56 -30.49 -0.59 -91.09
C LEU A 56 -30.97 -1.55 -90.00
N ASP A 57 -31.57 -2.68 -90.37
CA ASP A 57 -31.99 -3.72 -89.41
C ASP A 57 -30.79 -4.32 -88.65
N LEU A 58 -29.71 -4.64 -89.37
CA LEU A 58 -28.47 -5.16 -88.76
C LEU A 58 -27.82 -4.13 -87.83
N GLN A 59 -27.83 -2.84 -88.18
CA GLN A 59 -27.32 -1.77 -87.33
C GLN A 59 -28.13 -1.63 -86.04
N ALA A 60 -29.46 -1.68 -86.13
CA ALA A 60 -30.31 -1.67 -84.94
C ALA A 60 -30.02 -2.88 -84.04
N ARG A 61 -29.87 -4.06 -84.63
CA ARG A 61 -29.59 -5.29 -83.89
C ARG A 61 -28.20 -5.31 -83.24
N ILE A 62 -27.20 -4.71 -83.89
CA ILE A 62 -25.88 -4.53 -83.29
C ILE A 62 -25.98 -3.60 -82.07
N ALA A 63 -26.71 -2.48 -82.17
CA ALA A 63 -26.88 -1.56 -81.06
C ALA A 63 -27.57 -2.23 -79.85
N ASP A 64 -28.61 -3.03 -80.10
CA ASP A 64 -29.30 -3.80 -79.07
C ASP A 64 -28.35 -4.80 -78.37
N ILE A 65 -27.55 -5.53 -79.16
CA ILE A 65 -26.56 -6.49 -78.64
C ILE A 65 -25.45 -5.81 -77.85
N GLU A 66 -25.00 -4.62 -78.27
CA GLU A 66 -24.00 -3.83 -77.54
C GLU A 66 -24.55 -3.36 -76.18
N GLN A 67 -25.80 -2.91 -76.15
CA GLN A 67 -26.47 -2.51 -74.91
C GLN A 67 -26.66 -3.69 -73.95
N GLU A 68 -27.07 -4.85 -74.46
CA GLU A 68 -27.21 -6.07 -73.67
C GLU A 68 -25.85 -6.53 -73.11
N ASN A 69 -24.80 -6.51 -73.93
CA ASN A 69 -23.45 -6.86 -73.49
C ASN A 69 -22.94 -5.96 -72.37
N GLU A 70 -23.17 -4.65 -72.44
CA GLU A 70 -22.76 -3.75 -71.36
C GLU A 70 -23.52 -4.04 -70.06
N SER A 71 -24.83 -4.28 -70.16
CA SER A 71 -25.65 -4.68 -69.02
C SER A 71 -25.16 -6.00 -68.38
N CYS A 72 -24.80 -6.99 -69.19
CA CYS A 72 -24.22 -8.24 -68.73
C CYS A 72 -22.86 -8.04 -68.04
N ARG A 73 -22.00 -7.15 -68.59
CA ARG A 73 -20.70 -6.83 -67.97
C ARG A 73 -20.85 -6.16 -66.62
N GLU A 74 -21.79 -5.23 -66.48
CA GLU A 74 -22.09 -4.61 -65.19
C GLU A 74 -22.61 -5.62 -64.18
N ALA A 75 -23.51 -6.51 -64.59
CA ALA A 75 -24.03 -7.57 -63.74
C ALA A 75 -22.91 -8.52 -63.27
N ALA A 76 -22.01 -8.90 -64.17
CA ALA A 76 -20.85 -9.74 -63.85
C ALA A 76 -19.93 -9.07 -62.83
N ARG A 77 -19.60 -7.77 -63.01
CA ARG A 77 -18.80 -7.01 -62.02
C ARG A 77 -19.47 -6.92 -60.65
N LYS A 78 -20.79 -6.72 -60.61
CA LYS A 78 -21.55 -6.70 -59.34
C LYS A 78 -21.53 -8.08 -58.67
N ALA A 79 -21.70 -9.15 -59.45
CA ALA A 79 -21.64 -10.51 -58.95
C ALA A 79 -20.24 -10.87 -58.39
N GLU A 80 -19.17 -10.47 -59.09
CA GLU A 80 -17.79 -10.65 -58.62
C GLU A 80 -17.55 -9.95 -57.28
N LYS A 81 -18.01 -8.68 -57.15
CA LYS A 81 -17.91 -7.94 -55.90
C LYS A 81 -18.63 -8.65 -54.75
N ILE A 82 -19.87 -9.09 -54.98
CA ILE A 82 -20.65 -9.83 -53.97
C ILE A 82 -19.95 -11.15 -53.60
N GLY A 83 -19.38 -11.85 -54.57
CA GLY A 83 -18.62 -13.08 -54.33
C GLY A 83 -17.41 -12.84 -53.44
N ASN A 84 -16.62 -11.80 -53.74
CA ASN A 84 -15.46 -11.43 -52.94
C ASN A 84 -15.84 -11.03 -51.51
N ASP A 85 -16.89 -10.22 -51.35
CA ASP A 85 -17.41 -9.81 -50.04
C ASP A 85 -17.90 -11.04 -49.24
N SER A 86 -18.54 -12.01 -49.90
CA SER A 86 -19.01 -13.25 -49.28
C SER A 86 -17.85 -14.11 -48.77
N ILE A 87 -16.77 -14.25 -49.56
CA ILE A 87 -15.57 -14.99 -49.17
C ILE A 87 -14.90 -14.32 -47.96
N ALA A 88 -14.79 -12.99 -47.95
CA ALA A 88 -14.24 -12.24 -46.82
C ALA A 88 -15.05 -12.48 -45.54
N LEU A 89 -16.39 -12.37 -45.62
CA LEU A 89 -17.28 -12.62 -44.49
C LEU A 89 -17.20 -14.07 -43.98
N GLN A 90 -17.11 -15.06 -44.86
CA GLN A 90 -16.96 -16.46 -44.46
C GLN A 90 -15.62 -16.70 -43.73
N THR A 91 -14.55 -16.09 -44.22
CA THR A 91 -13.22 -16.17 -43.59
C THR A 91 -13.23 -15.56 -42.20
N GLU A 92 -13.86 -14.40 -42.04
CA GLU A 92 -13.98 -13.73 -40.73
C GLU A 92 -14.86 -14.52 -39.76
N LYS A 93 -15.97 -15.09 -40.25
CA LYS A 93 -16.83 -15.98 -39.45
C LYS A 93 -16.05 -17.18 -38.94
N ALA A 94 -15.25 -17.83 -39.79
CA ALA A 94 -14.41 -18.96 -39.39
C ALA A 94 -13.41 -18.56 -38.31
N ARG A 95 -12.74 -17.41 -38.47
CA ARG A 95 -11.80 -16.88 -37.46
C ARG A 95 -12.49 -16.63 -36.11
N LEU A 96 -13.67 -16.01 -36.12
CA LEU A 96 -14.42 -15.72 -34.89
C LEU A 96 -14.91 -17.01 -34.20
N GLN A 97 -15.31 -18.02 -34.97
CA GLN A 97 -15.69 -19.32 -34.43
C GLN A 97 -14.51 -20.02 -33.74
N GLU A 98 -13.31 -19.94 -34.32
CA GLU A 98 -12.09 -20.49 -33.71
C GLU A 98 -11.74 -19.75 -32.41
N GLN A 99 -11.76 -18.42 -32.41
CA GLN A 99 -11.53 -17.62 -31.20
C GLN A 99 -12.54 -17.94 -30.09
N LEU A 100 -13.81 -18.13 -30.45
CA LEU A 100 -14.85 -18.49 -29.49
C LEU A 100 -14.62 -19.88 -28.89
N ALA A 101 -14.21 -20.85 -29.71
CA ALA A 101 -13.86 -22.19 -29.24
C ALA A 101 -12.65 -22.16 -28.28
N GLN A 102 -11.61 -21.39 -28.61
CA GLN A 102 -10.44 -21.20 -27.75
C GLN A 102 -10.83 -20.58 -26.40
N LEU A 103 -11.64 -19.51 -26.42
CA LEU A 103 -12.12 -18.87 -25.20
C LEU A 103 -12.97 -19.82 -24.34
N GLN A 104 -13.83 -20.63 -24.96
CA GLN A 104 -14.60 -21.64 -24.25
C GLN A 104 -13.72 -22.71 -23.61
N GLN A 105 -12.66 -23.14 -24.29
CA GLN A 105 -11.70 -24.10 -23.75
C GLN A 105 -10.92 -23.52 -22.57
N VAL A 106 -10.48 -22.27 -22.67
CA VAL A 106 -9.84 -21.54 -21.56
C VAL A 106 -10.82 -21.43 -20.39
N LEU A 107 -12.07 -21.03 -20.63
CA LEU A 107 -13.09 -20.94 -19.59
C LEU A 107 -13.32 -22.29 -18.91
N ALA A 108 -13.41 -23.38 -19.69
CA ALA A 108 -13.55 -24.74 -19.18
C ALA A 108 -12.33 -25.17 -18.34
N SER A 109 -11.11 -24.78 -18.73
CA SER A 109 -9.88 -25.05 -17.97
C SER A 109 -9.90 -24.40 -16.58
N TYR A 110 -10.56 -23.26 -16.45
CA TYR A 110 -10.80 -22.59 -15.17
C TYR A 110 -12.02 -23.15 -14.41
N GLY A 111 -12.57 -24.31 -14.81
CA GLY A 111 -13.76 -24.90 -14.19
C GLY A 111 -15.07 -24.21 -14.58
N GLY A 112 -15.06 -23.48 -15.70
CA GLY A 112 -16.19 -22.69 -16.18
C GLY A 112 -16.58 -21.56 -15.24
N VAL A 113 -17.83 -21.12 -15.34
CA VAL A 113 -18.40 -20.09 -14.45
C VAL A 113 -18.37 -20.53 -12.98
N ALA A 114 -18.47 -21.84 -12.72
CA ALA A 114 -18.44 -22.38 -11.37
C ALA A 114 -17.05 -22.24 -10.71
N GLY A 115 -15.97 -22.48 -11.45
CA GLY A 115 -14.61 -22.28 -10.94
C GLY A 115 -14.29 -20.82 -10.67
N LEU A 116 -14.73 -19.90 -11.55
CA LEU A 116 -14.65 -18.45 -11.34
C LEU A 116 -15.39 -18.00 -10.06
N ARG A 117 -16.58 -18.57 -9.80
CA ARG A 117 -17.35 -18.30 -8.58
C ARG A 117 -16.63 -18.80 -7.32
N LYS A 118 -16.04 -20.00 -7.37
CA LYS A 118 -15.23 -20.55 -6.27
C LYS A 118 -14.00 -19.68 -5.99
N LEU A 119 -13.32 -19.20 -7.03
CA LEU A 119 -12.16 -18.32 -6.89
C LEU A 119 -12.55 -17.00 -6.21
N LYS A 120 -13.66 -16.39 -6.63
CA LYS A 120 -14.19 -15.17 -6.00
C LYS A 120 -14.52 -15.38 -4.52
N GLU A 121 -15.09 -16.53 -4.18
CA GLU A 121 -15.40 -16.88 -2.81
C GLU A 121 -14.14 -17.13 -1.97
N GLN A 122 -13.12 -17.78 -2.53
CA GLN A 122 -11.81 -17.93 -1.89
C GLN A 122 -11.14 -16.57 -1.62
N VAL A 123 -11.15 -15.67 -2.60
CA VAL A 123 -10.62 -14.31 -2.44
C VAL A 123 -11.36 -13.59 -1.31
N LYS A 124 -12.69 -13.69 -1.25
CA LYS A 124 -13.47 -13.09 -0.17
C LYS A 124 -13.08 -13.66 1.20
N ARG A 125 -12.97 -14.99 1.34
CA ARG A 125 -12.54 -15.62 2.61
C ARG A 125 -11.15 -15.17 3.04
N LEU A 126 -10.23 -15.02 2.11
CA LEU A 126 -8.88 -14.52 2.39
C LEU A 126 -8.90 -13.06 2.85
N GLN A 127 -9.73 -12.23 2.23
CA GLN A 127 -9.92 -10.83 2.64
C GLN A 127 -10.53 -10.73 4.04
N ASP A 128 -11.59 -11.50 4.31
CA ASP A 128 -12.24 -11.54 5.62
C ASP A 128 -11.24 -12.01 6.69
N SER A 129 -10.48 -13.09 6.43
CA SER A 129 -9.45 -13.59 7.35
C SER A 129 -8.28 -12.60 7.53
N GLY A 130 -7.91 -11.86 6.49
CA GLY A 130 -6.91 -10.80 6.57
C GLY A 130 -7.37 -9.67 7.50
N SER A 131 -8.61 -9.21 7.34
CA SER A 131 -9.19 -8.15 8.17
C SER A 131 -9.26 -8.56 9.66
N GLU A 132 -9.58 -9.82 9.95
CA GLU A 132 -9.62 -10.34 11.32
C GLU A 132 -8.22 -10.37 11.95
N LYS A 133 -7.21 -10.78 11.19
CA LYS A 133 -5.81 -10.77 11.64
C LYS A 133 -5.31 -9.35 11.89
N ASP A 134 -5.62 -8.41 11.01
CA ASP A 134 -5.22 -7.00 11.18
C ASP A 134 -5.89 -6.37 12.41
N ALA A 135 -7.16 -6.67 12.65
CA ALA A 135 -7.85 -6.24 13.86
C ALA A 135 -7.20 -6.82 15.12
N ARG A 136 -6.81 -8.10 15.09
CA ARG A 136 -6.12 -8.76 16.21
C ARG A 136 -4.71 -8.20 16.45
N ILE A 137 -3.96 -7.92 15.40
CA ILE A 137 -2.64 -7.27 15.49
C ILE A 137 -2.78 -5.89 16.12
N SER A 138 -3.73 -5.08 15.64
CA SER A 138 -4.02 -3.74 16.17
C SER A 138 -4.45 -3.76 17.64
N GLN A 139 -5.12 -4.82 18.08
CA GLN A 139 -5.45 -5.02 19.50
C GLN A 139 -4.22 -5.38 20.32
N LEU A 140 -3.41 -6.35 19.86
CA LEU A 140 -2.19 -6.77 20.54
C LEU A 140 -1.15 -5.64 20.66
N GLU A 141 -1.04 -4.77 19.66
CA GLU A 141 -0.16 -3.61 19.71
C GLU A 141 -0.59 -2.61 20.79
N ARG A 142 -1.90 -2.34 20.90
CA ARG A 142 -2.46 -1.48 21.95
C ARG A 142 -2.22 -2.09 23.33
N ASP A 143 -2.45 -3.39 23.49
CA ASP A 143 -2.27 -4.09 24.76
C ASP A 143 -0.78 -4.13 25.16
N ASN A 144 0.13 -4.34 24.20
CA ASN A 144 1.57 -4.33 24.46
C ASN A 144 2.07 -2.93 24.85
N SER A 145 1.57 -1.87 24.20
CA SER A 145 1.86 -0.49 24.59
C SER A 145 1.42 -0.20 26.02
N LYS A 146 0.21 -0.63 26.39
CA LYS A 146 -0.29 -0.50 27.77
C LYS A 146 0.56 -1.29 28.77
N ALA A 147 0.89 -2.55 28.46
CA ALA A 147 1.73 -3.38 29.32
C ALA A 147 3.12 -2.78 29.55
N ARG A 148 3.74 -2.17 28.53
CA ARG A 148 5.02 -1.44 28.66
C ARG A 148 4.90 -0.22 29.56
N HIS A 149 3.81 0.54 29.43
CA HIS A 149 3.54 1.69 30.29
C HIS A 149 3.35 1.28 31.75
N ASP A 150 2.55 0.24 32.00
CA ASP A 150 2.29 -0.31 33.33
C ASP A 150 3.58 -0.84 33.97
N LEU A 151 4.43 -1.54 33.20
CA LEU A 151 5.73 -2.03 33.66
C LEU A 151 6.66 -0.88 34.08
N THR A 152 6.75 0.17 33.27
CA THR A 152 7.58 1.34 33.56
C THR A 152 7.10 2.04 34.83
N THR A 153 5.79 2.17 34.99
CA THR A 153 5.17 2.77 36.19
C THR A 153 5.43 1.93 37.43
N ALA A 154 5.31 0.60 37.33
CA ALA A 154 5.59 -0.32 38.42
C ALA A 154 7.06 -0.24 38.84
N GLN A 155 8.00 -0.28 37.89
CA GLN A 155 9.44 -0.14 38.16
C GLN A 155 9.76 1.15 38.89
N ARG A 156 9.18 2.29 38.46
CA ARG A 156 9.36 3.57 39.14
C ARG A 156 8.87 3.52 40.59
N ARG A 157 7.67 2.99 40.83
CA ARG A 157 7.12 2.82 42.19
C ARG A 157 8.00 1.91 43.05
N THR A 158 8.57 0.86 42.47
CA THR A 158 9.49 -0.03 43.16
C THR A 158 10.76 0.72 43.60
N ILE A 159 11.36 1.53 42.73
CA ILE A 159 12.54 2.34 43.08
C ILE A 159 12.21 3.34 44.19
N GLU A 160 11.08 4.04 44.08
CA GLU A 160 10.61 4.98 45.10
C GLU A 160 10.40 4.28 46.45
N ALA A 161 9.82 3.07 46.45
CA ALA A 161 9.62 2.27 47.65
C ALA A 161 10.94 1.82 48.30
N HIS A 162 11.91 1.31 47.50
CA HIS A 162 13.22 0.91 48.02
C HIS A 162 13.98 2.08 48.63
N THR A 163 13.97 3.23 47.95
CA THR A 163 14.62 4.46 48.46
C THR A 163 14.01 4.87 49.81
N LYS A 164 12.70 4.73 49.97
CA LYS A 164 12.01 5.02 51.24
C LYS A 164 12.34 4.00 52.33
N ILE A 165 12.45 2.72 51.99
CA ILE A 165 12.87 1.66 52.91
C ILE A 165 14.28 1.96 53.44
N ASP A 166 15.22 2.30 52.56
CA ASP A 166 16.61 2.61 52.95
C ASP A 166 16.66 3.82 53.91
N LEU A 167 15.87 4.86 53.64
CA LEU A 167 15.77 6.04 54.51
C LEU A 167 15.24 5.66 55.91
N LEU A 168 14.17 4.86 55.97
CA LEU A 168 13.58 4.42 57.22
C LEU A 168 14.52 3.50 58.01
N GLN A 169 15.27 2.62 57.33
CA GLN A 169 16.26 1.75 57.98
C GLN A 169 17.39 2.58 58.60
N ARG A 170 17.89 3.61 57.91
CA ARG A 170 18.89 4.53 58.48
C ARG A 170 18.34 5.26 59.70
N GLN A 171 17.11 5.77 59.64
CA GLN A 171 16.45 6.40 60.79
C GLN A 171 16.35 5.43 61.97
N LEU A 172 15.92 4.20 61.74
CA LEU A 172 15.80 3.19 62.79
C LEU A 172 17.16 2.86 63.41
N ALA A 173 18.20 2.68 62.61
CA ALA A 173 19.56 2.40 63.08
C ALA A 173 20.11 3.53 63.96
N HIS A 174 19.76 4.78 63.67
CA HIS A 174 20.11 5.94 64.51
C HIS A 174 19.35 5.96 65.86
N ASP A 175 18.19 5.29 65.95
CA ASP A 175 17.38 5.25 67.17
C ASP A 175 17.59 3.98 68.02
N THR A 176 18.16 2.90 67.46
CA THR A 176 18.53 1.68 68.23
C THR A 176 19.96 1.76 68.77
N GLY A 177 20.08 2.25 70.01
CA GLY A 177 21.32 2.47 70.76
C GLY A 177 22.35 1.33 70.72
N SER A 178 23.37 1.51 69.89
CA SER A 178 24.63 0.77 69.95
C SER A 178 25.49 1.37 71.09
N GLY A 179 26.18 0.53 71.88
CA GLY A 179 26.98 0.99 73.02
C GLY A 179 28.07 1.99 72.62
N LEU A 180 28.15 3.11 73.33
CA LEU A 180 28.93 4.28 72.94
C LEU A 180 30.32 4.32 73.61
N TYR A 181 30.42 3.78 74.81
CA TYR A 181 31.59 3.92 75.66
C TYR A 181 31.75 2.71 76.58
N HIS A 182 32.99 2.22 76.69
CA HIS A 182 33.38 1.19 77.65
C HIS A 182 34.72 1.56 78.32
N ASN A 183 34.75 1.56 79.65
CA ASN A 183 35.95 1.79 80.45
C ASN A 183 35.87 0.98 81.75
N GLY A 184 36.64 -0.09 81.85
CA GLY A 184 36.56 -1.06 82.94
C GLY A 184 35.12 -1.48 83.28
N GLU A 185 34.69 -1.09 84.47
CA GLU A 185 33.39 -1.43 85.05
C GLU A 185 32.24 -0.52 84.59
N HIS A 186 32.54 0.47 83.74
CA HIS A 186 31.64 1.54 83.36
C HIS A 186 31.28 1.48 81.87
N HIS A 187 29.99 1.59 81.57
CA HIS A 187 29.46 1.59 80.21
C HIS A 187 28.50 2.75 80.00
N LEU A 188 28.52 3.36 78.82
CA LEU A 188 27.49 4.32 78.38
C LEU A 188 26.84 3.83 77.08
N ILE A 189 25.52 3.91 77.05
CA ILE A 189 24.68 3.54 75.89
C ILE A 189 23.76 4.73 75.63
N ILE A 190 23.47 5.03 74.37
CA ILE A 190 22.49 6.05 74.04
C ILE A 190 21.10 5.59 74.48
N TRP A 191 20.42 6.42 75.26
CA TRP A 191 19.03 6.15 75.60
C TRP A 191 18.18 6.27 74.33
N PRO A 192 17.39 5.24 73.96
CA PRO A 192 16.78 5.13 72.64
C PRO A 192 15.78 6.25 72.35
N GLN A 193 15.13 6.79 73.38
CA GLN A 193 14.13 7.85 73.24
C GLN A 193 14.69 9.21 73.69
N LYS A 194 14.35 10.29 73.00
CA LYS A 194 14.58 11.63 73.54
C LYS A 194 13.81 11.77 74.85
N THR A 195 14.48 12.21 75.89
CA THR A 195 13.86 12.44 77.20
C THR A 195 13.25 13.83 77.21
N LYS A 196 11.98 13.92 77.60
CA LYS A 196 11.27 15.19 77.80
C LYS A 196 11.56 15.71 79.20
N PHE A 197 12.11 16.91 79.29
CA PHE A 197 12.37 17.61 80.53
C PHE A 197 11.47 18.83 80.64
N GLN A 198 11.07 19.16 81.85
CA GLN A 198 10.34 20.40 82.16
C GLN A 198 11.33 21.40 82.76
N ARG A 199 11.42 22.59 82.17
CA ARG A 199 12.22 23.71 82.68
C ARG A 199 11.52 24.35 83.89
N PRO A 200 12.26 25.09 84.73
CA PRO A 200 11.68 25.81 85.87
C PRO A 200 10.58 26.82 85.49
N ASP A 201 10.61 27.34 84.26
CA ASP A 201 9.60 28.25 83.70
C ASP A 201 8.31 27.53 83.22
N GLY A 202 8.26 26.20 83.35
CA GLY A 202 7.14 25.36 82.95
C GLY A 202 7.17 24.91 81.47
N SER A 203 8.10 25.41 80.66
CA SER A 203 8.29 24.95 79.28
C SER A 203 8.88 23.53 79.24
N THR A 204 8.75 22.83 78.12
CA THR A 204 9.35 21.51 77.93
C THR A 204 10.41 21.54 76.84
N PHE A 205 11.47 20.75 77.01
CA PHE A 205 12.45 20.50 75.97
C PHE A 205 12.75 19.00 75.86
N GLU A 206 13.20 18.58 74.69
CA GLU A 206 13.61 17.20 74.42
C GLU A 206 15.12 17.16 74.27
N ALA A 207 15.78 16.26 75.01
CA ALA A 207 17.22 16.03 74.87
C ALA A 207 17.53 14.55 74.79
N ARG A 208 18.64 14.22 74.13
CA ARG A 208 19.26 12.89 74.19
C ARG A 208 19.91 12.70 75.56
N SER A 209 19.82 11.47 76.07
CA SER A 209 20.36 11.06 77.35
C SER A 209 21.27 9.85 77.14
N LEU A 210 22.25 9.67 78.03
CA LEU A 210 23.08 8.47 78.05
C LEU A 210 22.67 7.59 79.23
N LEU A 211 22.40 6.33 78.97
CA LEU A 211 22.27 5.29 79.98
C LEU A 211 23.66 4.87 80.44
N TYR A 212 23.97 5.17 81.69
CA TYR A 212 25.12 4.65 82.39
C TYR A 212 24.79 3.31 83.03
N MET A 213 25.66 2.33 82.80
CA MET A 213 25.59 1.00 83.39
C MET A 213 26.93 0.67 84.05
N HIS A 214 26.86 0.20 85.29
CA HIS A 214 28.00 -0.34 86.02
C HIS A 214 28.00 -1.88 85.94
N GLN A 215 29.16 -2.53 86.00
CA GLN A 215 29.29 -4.00 85.97
C GLN A 215 28.44 -4.72 87.04
N SER A 216 28.15 -4.04 88.14
CA SER A 216 27.30 -4.55 89.21
C SER A 216 25.80 -4.62 88.82
N GLY A 217 25.44 -4.36 87.57
CA GLY A 217 24.06 -4.32 87.07
C GLY A 217 23.25 -3.09 87.47
N ARG A 218 23.90 -2.11 88.12
CA ARG A 218 23.24 -0.87 88.56
C ARG A 218 23.44 0.21 87.49
N GLY A 219 22.39 0.96 87.19
CA GLY A 219 22.43 2.00 86.16
C GLY A 219 21.80 3.32 86.60
N GLY A 220 22.08 4.35 85.83
CA GLY A 220 21.53 5.70 85.98
C GLY A 220 21.56 6.42 84.64
N LEU A 221 20.88 7.55 84.54
CA LEU A 221 20.87 8.37 83.33
C LEU A 221 21.79 9.58 83.51
N PHE A 222 22.64 9.85 82.52
CA PHE A 222 23.20 11.17 82.30
C PHE A 222 22.27 11.93 81.37
N THR A 223 21.87 13.12 81.81
CA THR A 223 20.97 14.01 81.08
C THR A 223 21.65 15.35 80.87
N TYR A 224 21.25 16.07 79.83
CA TYR A 224 21.76 17.41 79.54
C TYR A 224 20.67 18.46 79.77
N SER A 225 21.05 19.57 80.41
CA SER A 225 20.24 20.76 80.54
C SER A 225 21.08 21.99 80.17
N GLU A 226 20.49 22.95 79.46
CA GLU A 226 21.16 24.21 79.08
C GLU A 226 21.59 25.04 80.32
N GLU A 227 20.85 24.93 81.43
CA GLU A 227 21.10 25.70 82.66
C GLU A 227 22.14 25.04 83.59
N GLY A 228 22.17 23.70 83.62
CA GLY A 228 22.95 22.91 84.58
C GLY A 228 24.07 22.07 83.96
N GLY A 229 24.20 22.09 82.64
CA GLY A 229 25.08 21.20 81.89
C GLY A 229 24.65 19.73 82.03
N THR A 230 25.63 18.84 82.00
CA THR A 230 25.41 17.40 82.13
C THR A 230 25.22 17.00 83.59
N VAL A 231 24.09 16.39 83.89
CA VAL A 231 23.68 15.96 85.23
C VAL A 231 23.53 14.45 85.26
N PHE A 232 24.06 13.82 86.31
CA PHE A 232 23.82 12.40 86.59
C PHE A 232 22.60 12.25 87.50
N ALA A 233 21.62 11.46 87.07
CA ALA A 233 20.40 11.22 87.84
C ALA A 233 20.72 10.59 89.21
N ALA A 234 20.00 11.06 90.24
CA ALA A 234 20.18 10.56 91.59
C ALA A 234 19.94 9.05 91.68
N SER A 235 20.83 8.33 92.37
CA SER A 235 20.77 6.88 92.52
C SER A 235 20.56 6.49 93.99
N PRO A 236 19.87 5.35 94.29
CA PRO A 236 19.66 4.89 95.65
C PRO A 236 20.98 4.67 96.42
N LYS A 237 21.01 4.98 97.73
CA LYS A 237 22.19 4.77 98.60
C LYS A 237 22.64 3.29 98.55
N PRO A 238 23.95 2.97 98.46
CA PRO A 238 25.13 3.82 98.68
C PRO A 238 25.56 4.74 97.51
N GLY A 239 24.72 4.87 96.47
CA GLY A 239 24.96 5.73 95.31
C GLY A 239 25.86 5.08 94.26
N LEU A 240 25.52 5.27 92.99
CA LEU A 240 26.40 5.03 91.84
C LEU A 240 27.36 6.21 91.74
N LYS A 241 28.65 5.91 91.60
CA LYS A 241 29.69 6.91 91.36
C LYS A 241 30.40 6.58 90.05
N PRO A 242 29.98 7.17 88.92
CA PRO A 242 30.71 7.04 87.67
C PRO A 242 32.14 7.59 87.82
N SER A 243 33.13 7.02 87.13
CA SER A 243 34.49 7.55 87.13
C SER A 243 34.56 8.96 86.52
N LYS A 244 35.62 9.72 86.82
CA LYS A 244 35.79 11.07 86.26
C LYS A 244 35.86 11.05 84.73
N GLU A 245 36.54 10.05 84.16
CA GLU A 245 36.67 9.86 82.72
C GLU A 245 35.31 9.58 82.04
N VAL A 246 34.46 8.76 82.67
CA VAL A 246 33.09 8.49 82.19
C VAL A 246 32.24 9.75 82.24
N GLN A 247 32.35 10.54 83.32
CA GLN A 247 31.60 11.79 83.47
C GLN A 247 32.03 12.83 82.42
N GLU A 248 33.33 12.95 82.16
CA GLU A 248 33.87 13.86 81.16
C GLU A 248 33.45 13.46 79.75
N PHE A 249 33.54 12.17 79.41
CA PHE A 249 33.07 11.68 78.13
C PHE A 249 31.56 11.91 77.96
N ALA A 250 30.76 11.55 78.96
CA ALA A 250 29.31 11.78 78.95
C ALA A 250 28.99 13.26 78.77
N HIS A 251 29.74 14.15 79.43
CA HIS A 251 29.57 15.59 79.31
C HIS A 251 29.85 16.08 77.89
N ASN A 252 31.02 15.74 77.34
CA ASN A 252 31.45 16.18 76.02
C ASN A 252 30.51 15.67 74.92
N TRP A 253 30.11 14.39 75.01
CA TRP A 253 29.19 13.80 74.05
C TRP A 253 27.80 14.43 74.12
N LEU A 254 27.23 14.55 75.33
CA LEU A 254 25.90 15.14 75.52
C LEU A 254 25.86 16.62 75.14
N PHE A 255 26.93 17.38 75.40
CA PHE A 255 27.05 18.75 74.94
C PHE A 255 27.09 18.82 73.42
N LYS A 256 27.92 18.00 72.76
CA LYS A 256 28.01 17.96 71.29
C LYS A 256 26.65 17.64 70.67
N VAL A 257 25.99 16.57 71.12
CA VAL A 257 24.73 16.11 70.55
C VAL A 257 23.59 17.07 70.83
N ASN A 258 23.42 17.54 72.08
CA ASN A 258 22.26 18.34 72.42
C ASN A 258 22.44 19.83 72.12
N ALA A 259 23.63 20.41 72.35
CA ALA A 259 23.85 21.84 72.17
C ALA A 259 24.31 22.22 70.77
N LEU A 260 25.11 21.37 70.10
CA LEU A 260 25.67 21.68 68.77
C LEU A 260 24.90 21.02 67.63
N GLN A 261 24.26 19.86 67.87
CA GLN A 261 23.60 19.04 66.83
C GLN A 261 22.07 18.94 67.02
N ASP A 262 21.48 19.76 67.89
CA ASP A 262 20.01 19.82 68.13
C ASP A 262 19.37 18.44 68.45
N GLY A 263 20.13 17.60 69.16
CA GLY A 263 19.72 16.25 69.55
C GLY A 263 19.71 15.23 68.41
N VAL A 264 20.30 15.56 67.24
CA VAL A 264 20.56 14.63 66.14
C VAL A 264 21.90 13.95 66.38
N VAL A 265 21.89 12.62 66.41
CA VAL A 265 23.11 11.81 66.58
C VAL A 265 23.63 11.45 65.20
N HIS A 266 24.84 11.88 64.84
CA HIS A 266 25.45 11.48 63.57
C HIS A 266 26.27 10.20 63.72
N GLU A 267 26.60 9.55 62.60
CA GLU A 267 27.38 8.31 62.59
C GLU A 267 28.74 8.45 63.30
N THR A 268 29.40 9.61 63.17
CA THR A 268 30.65 9.90 63.88
C THR A 268 30.49 9.98 65.39
N ASP A 269 29.29 10.27 65.88
CA ASP A 269 28.98 10.33 67.31
C ASP A 269 28.72 8.95 67.89
N MET A 270 28.44 7.96 67.04
CA MET A 270 28.18 6.56 67.39
C MET A 270 29.45 5.70 67.44
N VAL A 271 30.62 6.26 67.12
CA VAL A 271 31.88 5.53 67.12
C VAL A 271 32.15 5.02 68.54
N PRO A 272 32.15 3.70 68.78
CA PRO A 272 32.37 3.17 70.12
C PRO A 272 33.75 3.57 70.61
N VAL A 273 33.82 4.15 71.81
CA VAL A 273 35.09 4.44 72.47
C VAL A 273 35.35 3.38 73.54
N ASP A 274 36.22 2.44 73.21
CA ASP A 274 36.68 1.41 74.14
C ASP A 274 38.06 1.79 74.71
N PHE A 275 38.11 2.07 76.01
CA PHE A 275 39.36 2.36 76.74
C PHE A 275 40.05 1.08 77.22
N ASN A 276 39.38 -0.08 77.12
CA ASN A 276 39.93 -1.39 77.49
C ASN A 276 40.50 -2.16 76.29
N GLY A 277 40.65 -1.52 75.13
CA GLY A 277 41.42 -2.00 73.99
C GLY A 277 41.39 -3.51 73.75
N TYR A 278 40.22 -4.11 73.48
CA TYR A 278 40.20 -5.38 72.75
C TYR A 278 40.14 -5.07 71.25
N ALA A 279 41.29 -5.25 70.62
CA ALA A 279 41.47 -5.14 69.18
C ALA A 279 40.31 -5.80 68.40
N SER A 280 39.63 -5.00 67.59
CA SER A 280 38.91 -5.49 66.41
C SER A 280 39.28 -4.62 65.20
N GLN A 281 40.59 -4.47 65.00
CA GLN A 281 41.14 -4.61 63.65
C GLN A 281 41.41 -6.09 63.41
N GLN A 282 40.45 -6.77 62.79
CA GLN A 282 40.50 -8.04 62.04
C GLN A 282 39.01 -8.42 61.83
N ALA A 283 38.41 -8.27 60.65
CA ALA A 283 38.84 -8.88 59.41
C ALA A 283 38.69 -7.94 58.20
N ALA A 284 39.79 -7.81 57.46
CA ALA A 284 39.76 -7.68 56.01
C ALA A 284 39.51 -9.07 55.39
#